data_AF-A0A7X3UZB1-F1
#
_entry.id   AF-A0A7X3UZB1-F1
#
_cell.length_a   1.000
_cell.length_b   1.000
_cell.length_c   1.000
_cell.angle_alpha   90.00
_cell.angle_beta   90.00
_cell.angle_gamma   90.00
#
_symmetry.space_group_name_H-M   'P 1'
#
loop_
_entity.id
_entity.type
_entity.pdbx_description
1 polymer ?
#
loop_
_entity_poly.entity_id
_entity_poly.type
_entity_poly.pdbx_seq_one_letter_code
_entity_poly.pdbx_strand_id
1 'polypeptide(L)'
;MLASLNVRRTLVAVAALATSACGTAQFELPEPRRLVILSGERLAPTKERMEEVDLWLREQVDSIELDPSFMIYTNAQEGPVYPWERLEVNEQGDTANVSAQALPGIQWPYTIYAHLHLMAAQNRLDRWLPEAVGASDFELERAILTRVSDSWLYQRSIFDAPPYGILDELMYSNENGYLEAFILTARPDAFVEARRDWLAADPGAQESYVAWFRRAFERDPPGARGATGTR
;
A
#
# COMPACT_ATOMS: atom_id res chain seq x y z
N MET A 1 5.72 85.87 35.85
CA MET A 1 6.82 85.52 36.77
C MET A 1 6.80 84.01 36.99
N LEU A 2 7.82 83.34 36.44
CA LEU A 2 8.46 82.08 36.89
C LEU A 2 7.63 80.82 37.24
N ALA A 3 7.63 79.90 36.27
CA ALA A 3 8.08 78.50 36.32
C ALA A 3 7.76 77.59 37.53
N SER A 4 7.14 76.44 37.26
CA SER A 4 7.67 75.15 37.71
C SER A 4 7.17 73.99 36.83
N LEU A 5 8.09 73.08 36.52
CA LEU A 5 7.92 71.89 35.69
C LEU A 5 6.98 70.86 36.35
N ASN A 6 6.32 70.02 35.54
CA ASN A 6 6.46 68.56 35.68
C ASN A 6 5.89 67.82 34.46
N VAL A 7 6.82 67.38 33.61
CA VAL A 7 6.60 66.35 32.58
C VAL A 7 6.47 65.01 33.30
N ARG A 8 5.31 64.35 33.22
CA ARG A 8 5.18 62.92 33.52
C ARG A 8 4.37 62.20 32.44
N ARG A 9 5.14 61.42 31.69
CA ARG A 9 4.81 60.28 30.83
C ARG A 9 3.53 59.55 31.26
N THR A 10 2.62 59.31 30.32
CA THR A 10 1.67 58.20 30.43
C THR A 10 1.61 57.45 29.10
N LEU A 11 1.72 56.13 29.22
CA LEU A 11 2.00 55.12 28.21
C LEU A 11 1.02 55.09 27.03
N VAL A 12 1.57 54.99 25.82
CA VAL A 12 0.87 54.39 24.67
C VAL A 12 0.96 52.88 24.83
N ALA A 13 -0.15 52.23 25.16
CA ALA A 13 -0.27 50.78 25.10
C ALA A 13 -0.49 50.39 23.63
N VAL A 14 0.59 50.06 22.92
CA VAL A 14 0.49 49.36 21.64
C VAL A 14 0.09 47.92 21.97
N ALA A 15 -1.17 47.61 21.70
CA ALA A 15 -1.67 46.25 21.72
C ALA A 15 -0.92 45.44 20.65
N ALA A 16 0.10 44.70 21.06
CA ALA A 16 0.67 43.65 20.26
C ALA A 16 -0.40 42.56 20.10
N LEU A 17 -1.10 42.60 18.96
CA LEU A 17 -1.84 41.45 18.46
C LEU A 17 -0.82 40.33 18.28
N ALA A 18 -0.74 39.47 19.28
CA ALA A 18 -0.06 38.19 19.19
C ALA A 18 -0.76 37.41 18.08
N THR A 19 -0.19 37.45 16.89
CA THR A 19 -0.43 36.44 15.87
C THR A 19 0.08 35.13 16.46
N SER A 20 -0.81 34.38 17.09
CA SER A 20 -0.67 32.95 17.31
C SER A 20 -0.60 32.30 15.93
N ALA A 21 0.60 32.35 15.34
CA ALA A 21 1.00 31.44 14.30
C ALA A 21 1.07 30.07 14.96
N CYS A 22 -0.07 29.36 14.97
CA CYS A 22 -0.05 27.91 14.94
C CYS A 22 0.70 27.56 13.66
N GLY A 23 2.02 27.40 13.77
CA GLY A 23 2.82 26.82 12.73
C GLY A 23 2.24 25.44 12.47
N THR A 24 1.46 25.31 11.40
CA THR A 24 1.30 24.04 10.71
C THR A 24 2.69 23.69 10.22
N ALA A 25 3.49 23.04 11.06
CA ALA A 25 4.65 22.31 10.59
C ALA A 25 4.09 21.33 9.56
N GLN A 26 4.27 21.65 8.27
CA GLN A 26 3.99 20.70 7.21
C GLN A 26 4.88 19.50 7.54
N PHE A 27 4.26 18.39 7.88
CA PHE A 27 4.99 17.15 8.09
C PHE A 27 5.62 16.79 6.74
N GLU A 28 6.93 17.00 6.63
CA GLU A 28 7.70 16.62 5.47
C GLU A 28 8.07 15.15 5.59
N LEU A 29 7.80 14.36 4.55
CA LEU A 29 8.20 12.95 4.52
C LEU A 29 9.73 12.84 4.52
N PRO A 30 10.29 11.86 5.27
CA PRO A 30 11.72 11.60 5.24
C PRO A 30 12.13 11.10 3.85
N GLU A 31 13.42 11.20 3.55
CA GLU A 31 13.97 10.65 2.30
C GLU A 31 13.76 9.12 2.25
N PRO A 32 13.16 8.61 1.17
CA PRO A 32 12.89 7.19 1.05
C PRO A 32 14.18 6.37 0.98
N ARG A 33 14.20 5.29 1.76
CA ARG A 33 15.33 4.37 1.80
C ARG A 33 15.33 3.50 0.55
N ARG A 34 16.55 3.21 0.07
CA ARG A 34 16.76 2.20 -0.96
C ARG A 34 16.52 0.81 -0.37
N LEU A 35 15.75 0.00 -1.08
CA LEU A 35 15.46 -1.36 -0.69
C LEU A 35 16.36 -2.31 -1.48
N VAL A 36 16.90 -3.31 -0.78
CA VAL A 36 17.75 -4.34 -1.36
C VAL A 36 17.34 -5.67 -0.75
N ILE A 37 17.02 -6.65 -1.59
CA ILE A 37 16.77 -8.03 -1.16
C ILE A 37 18.07 -8.86 -1.24
N LEU A 38 18.04 -10.09 -0.73
CA LEU A 38 19.24 -10.92 -0.56
C LEU A 38 20.05 -11.13 -1.85
N SER A 39 19.37 -11.26 -2.99
CA SER A 39 19.99 -11.41 -4.32
C SER A 39 20.68 -10.14 -4.83
N GLY A 40 20.49 -9.00 -4.16
CA GLY A 40 21.02 -7.70 -4.56
C GLY A 40 20.11 -6.90 -5.49
N GLU A 41 18.90 -7.39 -5.83
CA GLU A 41 17.88 -6.64 -6.58
C GLU A 41 17.47 -5.39 -5.78
N ARG A 42 17.37 -4.23 -6.45
CA ARG A 42 17.27 -2.93 -5.78
C ARG A 42 16.04 -2.15 -6.21
N LEU A 43 15.42 -1.48 -5.25
CA LEU A 43 14.42 -0.46 -5.49
C LEU A 43 14.90 0.86 -4.90
N ALA A 44 14.69 1.95 -5.65
CA ALA A 44 15.01 3.30 -5.22
C ALA A 44 13.78 4.19 -5.45
N PRO A 45 12.75 4.06 -4.58
CA PRO A 45 11.58 4.93 -4.67
C PRO A 45 11.99 6.40 -4.54
N THR A 46 11.32 7.26 -5.32
CA THR A 46 11.55 8.70 -5.25
C THR A 46 10.68 9.33 -4.16
N LYS A 47 11.09 10.49 -3.66
CA LYS A 47 10.34 11.20 -2.62
C LYS A 47 8.97 11.63 -3.11
N GLU A 48 8.91 12.14 -4.33
CA GLU A 48 7.67 12.57 -4.98
C GLU A 48 6.65 11.43 -5.06
N ARG A 49 7.12 10.22 -5.38
CA ARG A 49 6.23 9.03 -5.41
C ARG A 49 5.74 8.67 -4.01
N MET A 50 6.58 8.77 -2.99
CA MET A 50 6.14 8.46 -1.61
C MET A 50 5.19 9.52 -1.06
N GLU A 51 5.29 10.77 -1.52
CA GLU A 51 4.31 11.83 -1.24
C GLU A 51 2.96 11.51 -1.90
N GLU A 52 2.95 11.07 -3.16
CA GLU A 52 1.72 10.61 -3.81
C GLU A 52 1.09 9.43 -3.05
N VAL A 53 1.92 8.48 -2.60
CA VAL A 53 1.43 7.34 -1.81
C VAL A 53 0.86 7.77 -0.47
N ASP A 54 1.56 8.64 0.25
CA ASP A 54 1.13 9.16 1.55
C ASP A 54 -0.23 9.84 1.48
N LEU A 55 -0.49 10.64 0.43
CA LEU A 55 -1.73 11.38 0.26
C LEU A 55 -2.96 10.48 0.25
N TRP A 56 -2.96 9.44 -0.59
CA TRP A 56 -4.11 8.53 -0.67
C TRP A 56 -4.13 7.56 0.52
N LEU A 57 -2.97 7.13 0.99
CA LEU A 57 -2.85 6.14 2.05
C LEU A 57 -3.42 6.64 3.37
N ARG A 58 -3.14 7.90 3.74
CA ARG A 58 -3.69 8.51 4.96
C ARG A 58 -5.21 8.59 4.92
N GLU A 59 -5.78 9.06 3.81
CA GLU A 59 -7.23 9.13 3.66
C GLU A 59 -7.87 7.72 3.79
N GLN A 60 -7.21 6.72 3.21
CA GLN A 60 -7.70 5.35 3.27
C GLN A 60 -7.58 4.74 4.68
N VAL A 61 -6.48 4.98 5.38
CA VAL A 61 -6.31 4.56 6.78
C VAL A 61 -7.34 5.25 7.68
N ASP A 62 -7.55 6.55 7.52
CA ASP A 62 -8.57 7.31 8.26
C ASP A 62 -9.97 6.71 8.02
N SER A 63 -10.31 6.33 6.79
CA SER A 63 -11.58 5.65 6.50
C SER A 63 -11.67 4.30 7.21
N ILE A 64 -10.62 3.48 7.14
CA ILE A 64 -10.58 2.17 7.82
C ILE A 64 -10.78 2.31 9.33
N GLU A 65 -10.24 3.36 9.94
CA GLU A 65 -10.32 3.59 11.39
C GLU A 65 -11.62 4.26 11.83
N LEU A 66 -12.18 5.16 11.01
CA LEU A 66 -13.25 6.07 11.43
C LEU A 66 -14.62 5.79 10.79
N ASP A 67 -14.70 5.07 9.68
CA ASP A 67 -15.96 4.80 9.00
C ASP A 67 -16.74 3.65 9.67
N PRO A 68 -17.92 3.92 10.27
CA PRO A 68 -18.70 2.89 10.95
C PRO A 68 -19.52 2.00 10.00
N SER A 69 -19.52 2.27 8.69
CA SER A 69 -20.33 1.53 7.70
C SER A 69 -19.77 0.17 7.33
N PHE A 70 -18.54 -0.15 7.76
CA PHE A 70 -17.94 -1.47 7.57
C PHE A 70 -17.05 -1.84 8.75
N MET A 71 -16.59 -3.09 8.77
CA MET A 71 -15.66 -3.58 9.76
C MET A 71 -14.60 -4.48 9.13
N ILE A 72 -13.34 -4.29 9.52
CA ILE A 72 -12.22 -5.12 9.08
C ILE A 72 -11.58 -5.79 10.30
N TYR A 73 -11.65 -7.11 10.35
CA TYR A 73 -10.97 -7.91 11.36
C TYR A 73 -9.64 -8.43 10.81
N THR A 74 -8.56 -8.13 11.51
CA THR A 74 -7.24 -8.71 11.21
C THR A 74 -6.96 -9.85 12.18
N ASN A 75 -6.98 -11.07 11.68
CA ASN A 75 -6.67 -12.27 12.44
C ASN A 75 -5.16 -12.53 12.40
N ALA A 76 -4.57 -12.79 13.56
CA ALA A 76 -3.16 -13.15 13.64
C ALA A 76 -2.95 -14.55 13.03
N GLN A 77 -1.97 -14.68 12.15
CA GLN A 77 -1.61 -15.96 11.53
C GLN A 77 -0.15 -16.34 11.82
N GLU A 78 0.07 -17.65 12.00
CA GLU A 78 1.40 -18.24 12.01
C GLU A 78 1.96 -18.32 10.58
N GLY A 79 3.08 -17.61 10.35
CA GLY A 79 3.81 -17.64 9.10
C GLY A 79 3.29 -16.67 8.02
N PRO A 80 3.95 -16.67 6.85
CA PRO A 80 3.59 -15.78 5.75
C PRO A 80 2.33 -16.25 5.01
N VAL A 81 1.41 -15.33 4.72
CA VAL A 81 0.15 -15.58 3.98
C VAL A 81 -0.16 -14.41 3.03
N TYR A 82 -0.38 -14.63 1.74
CA TYR A 82 -0.69 -13.51 0.84
C TYR A 82 -2.04 -12.86 1.17
N PRO A 83 -2.25 -11.57 0.88
CA PRO A 83 -3.49 -10.86 1.23
C PRO A 83 -4.78 -11.55 0.74
N TRP A 84 -4.74 -12.17 -0.45
CA TRP A 84 -5.89 -12.86 -1.04
C TRP A 84 -6.16 -14.27 -0.47
N GLU A 85 -5.22 -14.90 0.22
CA GLU A 85 -5.37 -16.32 0.62
C GLU A 85 -6.38 -16.52 1.75
N ARG A 86 -6.66 -15.48 2.53
CA ARG A 86 -7.53 -15.51 3.73
C ARG A 86 -8.43 -14.29 3.82
N LEU A 87 -8.72 -13.65 2.68
CA LEU A 87 -9.75 -12.62 2.64
C LEU A 87 -11.12 -13.29 2.60
N GLU A 88 -11.97 -12.97 3.57
CA GLU A 88 -13.36 -13.38 3.61
C GLU A 88 -14.23 -12.15 3.80
N VAL A 89 -15.06 -11.85 2.81
CA VAL A 89 -16.07 -10.79 2.88
C VAL A 89 -17.43 -11.43 3.12
N ASN A 90 -18.20 -10.91 4.08
CA ASN A 90 -19.53 -11.45 4.35
C ASN A 90 -20.52 -11.17 3.20
N GLU A 91 -21.66 -11.85 3.22
CA GLU A 91 -22.70 -11.70 2.18
C GLU A 91 -23.25 -10.27 2.09
N GLN A 92 -23.24 -9.53 3.21
CA GLN A 92 -23.72 -8.15 3.26
C GLN A 92 -22.70 -7.15 2.67
N GLY A 93 -21.44 -7.55 2.47
CA GLY A 93 -20.38 -6.68 1.96
C GLY A 93 -19.98 -5.56 2.92
N ASP A 94 -20.25 -5.71 4.22
CA ASP A 94 -19.93 -4.72 5.26
C ASP A 94 -18.84 -5.20 6.22
N THR A 95 -18.47 -6.48 6.18
CA THR A 95 -17.47 -7.05 7.08
C THR A 95 -16.45 -7.86 6.29
N ALA A 96 -15.17 -7.58 6.51
CA ALA A 96 -14.06 -8.36 5.96
C ALA A 96 -13.20 -8.94 7.08
N ASN A 97 -12.81 -10.20 6.91
CA ASN A 97 -11.77 -10.84 7.69
C ASN A 97 -10.54 -11.01 6.81
N VAL A 98 -9.38 -10.63 7.33
CA VAL A 98 -8.08 -10.89 6.72
C VAL A 98 -7.15 -11.52 7.73
N SER A 99 -6.24 -12.37 7.27
CA SER A 99 -5.17 -12.89 8.10
C SER A 99 -3.86 -12.21 7.79
N ALA A 100 -3.16 -11.76 8.82
CA ALA A 100 -1.81 -11.21 8.70
C ALA A 100 -0.91 -11.76 9.81
N GLN A 101 0.38 -11.88 9.54
CA GLN A 101 1.33 -12.17 10.61
C GLN A 101 1.45 -10.95 11.53
N ALA A 102 1.51 -11.19 12.84
CA ALA A 102 1.63 -10.14 13.86
C ALA A 102 3.05 -9.55 13.91
N LEU A 103 3.47 -8.87 12.84
CA LEU A 103 4.73 -8.11 12.76
C LEU A 103 4.45 -6.63 12.49
N PRO A 104 5.35 -5.72 12.94
CA PRO A 104 5.19 -4.29 12.71
C PRO A 104 5.08 -3.92 11.22
N GLY A 105 4.17 -3.00 10.89
CA GLY A 105 4.01 -2.44 9.54
C GLY A 105 3.25 -3.33 8.54
N ILE A 106 3.01 -4.61 8.87
CA ILE A 106 2.32 -5.55 7.97
C ILE A 106 0.83 -5.25 7.86
N GLN A 107 0.19 -4.71 8.90
CA GLN A 107 -1.26 -4.60 8.97
C GLN A 107 -1.86 -3.78 7.82
N TRP A 108 -1.26 -2.64 7.45
CA TRP A 108 -1.82 -1.72 6.45
C TRP A 108 -2.03 -2.37 5.08
N PRO A 109 -1.04 -3.04 4.44
CA PRO A 109 -1.26 -3.76 3.20
C PRO A 109 -2.50 -4.69 3.22
N TYR A 110 -2.74 -5.39 4.33
CA TYR A 110 -3.86 -6.33 4.45
C TYR A 110 -5.19 -5.62 4.69
N THR A 111 -5.22 -4.59 5.53
CA THR A 111 -6.45 -3.83 5.77
C THR A 111 -6.83 -2.98 4.55
N ILE A 112 -5.85 -2.48 3.78
CA ILE A 112 -6.05 -1.81 2.49
C ILE A 112 -6.66 -2.77 1.48
N TYR A 113 -6.11 -3.99 1.38
CA TYR A 113 -6.65 -5.03 0.51
C TYR A 113 -8.13 -5.31 0.85
N ALA A 114 -8.42 -5.59 2.12
CA ALA A 114 -9.79 -5.82 2.61
C ALA A 114 -10.72 -4.63 2.33
N HIS A 115 -10.25 -3.42 2.62
CA HIS A 115 -11.01 -2.19 2.45
C HIS A 115 -11.44 -1.98 1.00
N LEU A 116 -10.53 -2.15 0.04
CA LEU A 116 -10.85 -1.95 -1.37
C LEU A 116 -11.87 -2.98 -1.87
N HIS A 117 -11.81 -4.23 -1.42
CA HIS A 117 -12.82 -5.24 -1.72
C HIS A 117 -14.19 -4.89 -1.10
N LEU A 118 -14.23 -4.36 0.13
CA LEU A 118 -15.47 -3.86 0.74
C LEU A 118 -16.05 -2.68 -0.03
N MET A 119 -15.21 -1.72 -0.42
CA MET A 119 -15.65 -0.55 -1.19
C MET A 119 -16.17 -0.96 -2.57
N ALA A 120 -15.59 -1.98 -3.20
CA ALA A 120 -16.13 -2.58 -4.41
C ALA A 120 -17.50 -3.23 -4.17
N ALA A 121 -17.65 -4.03 -3.10
CA ALA A 121 -18.92 -4.68 -2.74
C ALA A 121 -20.04 -3.68 -2.43
N GLN A 122 -19.70 -2.53 -1.84
CA GLN A 122 -20.63 -1.46 -1.50
C GLN A 122 -20.85 -0.44 -2.63
N ASN A 123 -20.22 -0.63 -3.79
CA ASN A 123 -20.28 0.32 -4.92
C ASN A 123 -19.83 1.74 -4.54
N ARG A 124 -18.73 1.84 -3.77
CA ARG A 124 -18.08 3.06 -3.27
C ARG A 124 -16.61 3.16 -3.70
N LEU A 125 -16.20 2.33 -4.65
CA LEU A 125 -14.80 2.18 -5.06
C LEU A 125 -14.27 3.41 -5.80
N ASP A 126 -15.14 4.17 -6.46
CA ASP A 126 -14.81 5.38 -7.22
C ASP A 126 -14.00 6.41 -6.45
N ARG A 127 -14.29 6.57 -5.15
CA ARG A 127 -13.51 7.44 -4.27
C ARG A 127 -12.10 6.94 -4.01
N TRP A 128 -11.95 5.63 -3.82
CA TRP A 128 -10.74 5.02 -3.27
C TRP A 128 -9.78 4.49 -4.33
N LEU A 129 -10.33 4.10 -5.48
CA LEU A 129 -9.59 3.53 -6.60
C LEU A 129 -10.19 4.06 -7.91
N PRO A 130 -10.12 5.38 -8.16
CA PRO A 130 -10.74 6.02 -9.32
C PRO A 130 -10.23 5.45 -10.66
N GLU A 131 -8.97 5.03 -10.72
CA GLU A 131 -8.36 4.39 -11.89
C GLU A 131 -8.98 3.03 -12.26
N ALA A 132 -9.67 2.38 -11.31
CA ALA A 132 -10.30 1.07 -11.51
C ALA A 132 -11.83 1.17 -11.65
N VAL A 133 -12.39 2.38 -11.84
CA VAL A 133 -13.83 2.54 -12.06
C VAL A 133 -14.24 1.81 -13.33
N GLY A 134 -15.17 0.85 -13.18
CA GLY A 134 -15.63 0.00 -14.28
C GLY A 134 -14.70 -1.19 -14.58
N ALA A 135 -13.56 -1.30 -13.91
CA ALA A 135 -12.76 -2.52 -13.93
C ALA A 135 -13.52 -3.64 -13.20
N SER A 136 -13.32 -4.87 -13.66
CA SER A 136 -13.93 -6.06 -13.05
C SER A 136 -12.95 -7.21 -13.08
N ASP A 137 -13.20 -8.20 -12.21
CA ASP A 137 -12.44 -9.44 -12.12
C ASP A 137 -10.92 -9.18 -12.02
N PHE A 138 -10.12 -9.68 -12.96
CA PHE A 138 -8.67 -9.55 -12.95
C PHE A 138 -8.18 -8.09 -12.96
N GLU A 139 -8.83 -7.22 -13.71
CA GLU A 139 -8.41 -5.80 -13.80
C GLU A 139 -8.60 -5.06 -12.48
N LEU A 140 -9.69 -5.37 -11.77
CA LEU A 140 -9.94 -4.86 -10.44
C LEU A 140 -8.91 -5.40 -9.45
N GLU A 141 -8.66 -6.72 -9.47
CA GLU A 141 -7.67 -7.34 -8.59
C GLU A 141 -6.27 -6.74 -8.80
N ARG A 142 -5.86 -6.55 -10.05
CA ARG A 142 -4.58 -5.94 -10.40
C ARG A 142 -4.46 -4.54 -9.82
N ALA A 143 -5.48 -3.70 -10.00
CA ALA A 143 -5.49 -2.34 -9.47
C ALA A 143 -5.44 -2.30 -7.93
N ILE A 144 -6.19 -3.19 -7.26
CA ILE A 144 -6.14 -3.34 -5.80
C ILE A 144 -4.73 -3.75 -5.35
N LEU A 145 -4.13 -4.75 -5.99
CA LEU A 145 -2.80 -5.23 -5.62
C LEU A 145 -1.68 -4.23 -5.93
N THR A 146 -1.87 -3.33 -6.90
CA THR A 146 -1.00 -2.16 -7.07
C THR A 146 -1.01 -1.27 -5.83
N ARG A 147 -2.19 -0.92 -5.28
CA ARG A 147 -2.29 -0.13 -4.04
C ARG A 147 -1.68 -0.84 -2.84
N VAL A 148 -1.89 -2.16 -2.73
CA VAL A 148 -1.26 -2.96 -1.67
C VAL A 148 0.26 -2.93 -1.80
N SER A 149 0.79 -3.12 -3.01
CA SER A 149 2.21 -3.00 -3.30
C SER A 149 2.77 -1.63 -2.91
N ASP A 150 2.09 -0.55 -3.30
CA ASP A 150 2.52 0.82 -2.98
C ASP A 150 2.52 1.08 -1.47
N SER A 151 1.50 0.61 -0.75
CA SER A 151 1.47 0.72 0.71
C SER A 151 2.64 -0.02 1.38
N TRP A 152 3.05 -1.17 0.82
CA TRP A 152 4.21 -1.90 1.33
C TRP A 152 5.53 -1.21 0.98
N LEU A 153 5.68 -0.69 -0.23
CA LEU A 153 6.83 0.12 -0.63
C LEU A 153 7.01 1.33 0.29
N TYR A 154 5.91 1.99 0.63
CA TYR A 154 5.88 3.11 1.56
C TYR A 154 6.31 2.68 2.97
N GLN A 155 5.73 1.62 3.53
CA GLN A 155 6.13 1.08 4.83
C GLN A 155 7.63 0.71 4.88
N ARG A 156 8.14 0.09 3.81
CA ARG A 156 9.53 -0.36 3.71
C ARG A 156 10.52 0.79 3.57
N SER A 157 10.18 1.79 2.76
CA SER A 157 11.11 2.87 2.41
C SER A 157 11.05 4.06 3.37
N ILE A 158 9.87 4.39 3.92
CA ILE A 158 9.66 5.54 4.82
C ILE A 158 9.77 5.13 6.28
N PHE A 159 9.17 4.00 6.66
CA PHE A 159 9.06 3.56 8.06
C PHE A 159 10.02 2.42 8.44
N ASP A 160 10.89 1.99 7.52
CA ASP A 160 11.85 0.89 7.75
C ASP A 160 11.18 -0.39 8.24
N ALA A 161 9.98 -0.69 7.72
CA ALA A 161 9.28 -1.93 8.06
C ALA A 161 10.18 -3.15 7.76
N PRO A 162 10.24 -4.15 8.66
CA PRO A 162 11.05 -5.34 8.44
C PRO A 162 10.69 -6.05 7.13
N PRO A 163 11.65 -6.71 6.45
CA PRO A 163 11.37 -7.51 5.27
C PRO A 163 10.30 -8.56 5.55
N TYR A 164 9.36 -8.66 4.62
CA TYR A 164 8.30 -9.65 4.69
C TYR A 164 8.13 -10.27 3.32
N GLY A 165 8.70 -11.47 3.16
CA GLY A 165 9.06 -12.02 1.85
C GLY A 165 7.91 -12.05 0.83
N ILE A 166 6.69 -12.32 1.27
CA ILE A 166 5.54 -12.39 0.37
C ILE A 166 5.04 -11.01 -0.11
N LEU A 167 5.11 -9.98 0.73
CA LEU A 167 4.81 -8.61 0.31
C LEU A 167 5.97 -8.00 -0.47
N ASP A 168 7.22 -8.37 -0.14
CA ASP A 168 8.39 -8.01 -0.94
C ASP A 168 8.27 -8.61 -2.36
N GLU A 169 7.82 -9.86 -2.50
CA GLU A 169 7.57 -10.45 -3.81
C GLU A 169 6.51 -9.71 -4.64
N LEU A 170 5.39 -9.37 -4.02
CA LEU A 170 4.34 -8.58 -4.65
C LEU A 170 4.90 -7.21 -5.09
N MET A 171 5.58 -6.52 -4.17
CA MET A 171 6.12 -5.18 -4.40
C MET A 171 7.17 -5.16 -5.52
N TYR A 172 8.20 -5.99 -5.44
CA TYR A 172 9.22 -6.06 -6.48
C TYR A 172 8.63 -6.50 -7.83
N SER A 173 7.62 -7.37 -7.85
CA SER A 173 6.95 -7.74 -9.09
C SER A 173 6.24 -6.54 -9.70
N ASN A 174 5.55 -5.72 -8.91
CA ASN A 174 4.94 -4.48 -9.38
C ASN A 174 5.98 -3.49 -9.91
N GLU A 175 7.03 -3.22 -9.13
CA GLU A 175 8.07 -2.26 -9.50
C GLU A 175 8.84 -2.63 -10.77
N ASN A 176 8.87 -3.91 -11.13
CA ASN A 176 9.57 -4.40 -12.31
C ASN A 176 8.63 -4.73 -13.49
N GLY A 177 7.35 -4.34 -13.42
CA GLY A 177 6.38 -4.57 -14.50
C GLY A 177 5.88 -6.02 -14.62
N TYR A 178 6.07 -6.83 -13.57
CA TYR A 178 5.68 -8.23 -13.50
C TYR A 178 4.45 -8.48 -12.61
N LEU A 179 3.71 -7.45 -12.16
CA LEU A 179 2.53 -7.64 -11.29
C LEU A 179 1.49 -8.57 -11.90
N GLU A 180 1.15 -8.36 -13.18
CA GLU A 180 0.19 -9.20 -13.90
C GLU A 180 0.67 -10.66 -13.98
N ALA A 181 1.93 -10.87 -14.39
CA ALA A 181 2.52 -12.21 -14.44
C ALA A 181 2.55 -12.88 -13.05
N PHE A 182 2.82 -12.11 -11.99
CA PHE A 182 2.81 -12.58 -10.61
C PHE A 182 1.43 -13.06 -10.18
N ILE A 183 0.38 -12.27 -10.41
CA ILE A 183 -1.01 -12.64 -10.04
C ILE A 183 -1.46 -13.87 -10.82
N LEU A 184 -1.27 -13.88 -12.14
CA LEU A 184 -1.73 -14.96 -13.03
C LEU A 184 -0.96 -16.27 -12.80
N THR A 185 0.29 -16.20 -12.32
CA THR A 185 1.06 -17.39 -11.93
C THR A 185 0.67 -17.88 -10.52
N ALA A 186 0.44 -16.95 -9.58
CA ALA A 186 0.06 -17.29 -8.21
C ALA A 186 -1.35 -17.90 -8.10
N ARG A 187 -2.28 -17.46 -8.96
CA ARG A 187 -3.71 -17.78 -8.89
C ARG A 187 -4.29 -18.21 -10.24
N PRO A 188 -3.76 -19.29 -10.85
CA PRO A 188 -4.13 -19.67 -12.22
C PRO A 188 -5.62 -20.01 -12.36
N ASP A 189 -6.25 -20.53 -11.31
CA ASP A 189 -7.66 -20.93 -11.32
C ASP A 189 -8.63 -19.77 -11.06
N ALA A 190 -8.16 -18.68 -10.42
CA ALA A 190 -9.00 -17.53 -10.14
C ALA A 190 -9.26 -16.67 -11.40
N PHE A 191 -8.31 -16.66 -12.33
CA PHE A 191 -8.30 -15.76 -13.48
C PHE A 191 -7.97 -16.53 -14.78
N VAL A 192 -8.69 -17.62 -15.04
CA VAL A 192 -8.40 -18.55 -16.15
C VAL A 192 -8.40 -17.85 -17.51
N GLU A 193 -9.42 -17.02 -17.78
CA GLU A 193 -9.55 -16.31 -19.05
C GLU A 193 -8.45 -15.26 -19.23
N ALA A 194 -8.21 -14.42 -18.20
CA ALA A 194 -7.13 -13.44 -18.23
C ALA A 194 -5.76 -14.11 -18.41
N ARG A 195 -5.52 -15.25 -17.74
CA ARG A 195 -4.28 -16.02 -17.90
C ARG A 195 -4.11 -16.54 -19.33
N ARG A 196 -5.18 -17.07 -19.93
CA ARG A 196 -5.16 -17.55 -21.32
C ARG A 196 -4.84 -16.40 -22.28
N ASP A 197 -5.50 -15.26 -22.11
CA ASP A 197 -5.35 -14.11 -22.99
C ASP A 197 -3.95 -13.47 -22.85
N TRP A 198 -3.42 -13.39 -21.63
CA TRP A 198 -2.04 -12.98 -21.36
C TRP A 198 -1.01 -13.87 -22.06
N LEU A 199 -1.14 -15.20 -21.95
CA LEU A 199 -0.24 -16.16 -22.63
C LEU A 199 -0.40 -16.16 -24.16
N ALA A 200 -1.59 -15.83 -24.67
CA ALA A 200 -1.82 -15.68 -26.10
C ALA A 200 -1.18 -14.40 -26.65
N ALA A 201 -1.20 -13.31 -25.88
CA ALA A 201 -0.60 -12.03 -26.25
C ALA A 201 0.94 -12.09 -26.27
N ASP A 202 1.54 -12.77 -25.30
CA ASP A 202 2.98 -13.03 -25.26
C ASP A 202 3.28 -14.45 -24.73
N PRO A 203 3.54 -15.42 -25.64
CA PRO A 203 3.87 -16.78 -25.25
C PRO A 203 5.16 -16.91 -24.41
N GLY A 204 6.05 -15.91 -24.45
CA GLY A 204 7.30 -15.87 -23.67
C GLY A 204 7.18 -15.18 -22.31
N ALA A 205 6.02 -14.59 -21.99
CA ALA A 205 5.84 -13.78 -20.78
C ALA A 205 6.05 -14.61 -19.51
N GLN A 206 5.51 -15.84 -19.46
CA GLN A 206 5.65 -16.71 -18.30
C GLN A 206 7.11 -17.14 -18.07
N GLU A 207 7.84 -17.50 -19.13
CA GLU A 207 9.25 -17.88 -19.00
C GLU A 207 10.11 -16.71 -18.52
N SER A 208 9.89 -15.51 -19.10
CA SER A 208 10.59 -14.28 -18.73
C SER A 208 10.34 -13.92 -17.26
N TYR A 209 9.08 -13.97 -16.82
CA TYR A 209 8.70 -13.74 -15.44
C TYR A 209 9.34 -14.76 -14.48
N VAL A 210 9.26 -16.05 -14.77
CA VAL A 210 9.85 -17.11 -13.93
C VAL A 210 11.37 -16.96 -13.84
N ALA A 211 12.04 -16.65 -14.95
CA ALA A 211 13.48 -16.43 -14.98
C ALA A 211 13.89 -15.20 -14.14
N TRP A 212 13.15 -14.09 -14.27
CA TRP A 212 13.35 -12.91 -13.43
C TRP A 212 13.12 -13.24 -11.95
N PHE A 213 12.02 -13.90 -11.61
CA PHE A 213 11.64 -14.18 -10.23
C PHE A 213 12.67 -15.08 -9.55
N ARG A 214 13.12 -16.15 -10.22
CA ARG A 214 14.18 -17.04 -9.69
C ARG A 214 15.48 -16.31 -9.46
N ARG A 215 15.86 -15.39 -10.35
CA ARG A 215 17.06 -14.56 -10.16
C ARG A 215 16.91 -13.62 -8.97
N ALA A 216 15.75 -13.01 -8.80
CA ALA A 216 15.48 -12.03 -7.74
C ALA A 216 15.28 -12.67 -6.35
N PHE A 217 14.57 -13.79 -6.27
CA PHE A 217 14.16 -14.39 -4.99
C PHE A 217 14.80 -15.75 -4.70
N GLU A 218 15.63 -16.26 -5.61
CA GLU A 218 16.33 -17.54 -5.48
C GLU A 218 15.37 -18.73 -5.23
N ARG A 219 14.12 -18.61 -5.69
CA ARG A 219 13.07 -19.62 -5.54
C ARG A 219 12.04 -19.54 -6.66
N ASP A 220 11.19 -20.57 -6.75
CA ASP A 220 10.06 -20.57 -7.68
C ASP A 220 8.97 -19.56 -7.26
N PRO A 221 8.30 -18.91 -8.23
CA PRO A 221 7.19 -18.00 -7.95
C PRO A 221 6.03 -18.71 -7.27
N PRO A 222 5.18 -17.97 -6.52
CA PRO A 222 3.94 -18.54 -5.97
C PRO A 222 3.12 -19.23 -7.07
N GLY A 223 2.43 -20.32 -6.72
CA GLY A 223 1.73 -21.18 -7.67
C GLY A 223 2.62 -22.17 -8.45
N ALA A 224 3.92 -21.92 -8.56
CA ALA A 224 4.90 -22.85 -9.15
C ALA A 224 5.77 -23.58 -8.11
N ARG A 225 5.69 -23.19 -6.84
CA ARG A 225 6.44 -23.81 -5.73
C ARG A 225 6.03 -25.27 -5.57
N GLY A 226 6.98 -26.19 -5.69
CA GLY A 226 6.74 -27.63 -5.55
C GLY A 226 6.57 -28.41 -6.86
N ALA A 227 6.52 -27.74 -8.02
CA ALA A 227 6.53 -28.41 -9.34
C ALA A 227 7.91 -29.03 -9.69
N THR A 228 8.95 -28.70 -8.92
CA THR A 228 10.35 -29.13 -9.09
C THR A 228 10.79 -30.20 -8.08
N GLY A 229 9.84 -30.86 -7.39
CA GLY A 229 10.10 -31.86 -6.35
C GLY A 229 9.42 -33.21 -6.59
N THR A 230 9.68 -33.86 -7.72
CA THR A 230 9.54 -35.33 -7.88
C THR A 230 10.33 -35.80 -9.09
N ARG A 231 11.57 -36.23 -8.84
CA ARG A 231 12.27 -37.27 -9.59
C ARG A 231 13.06 -38.12 -8.63
#